data_AF-A0A7S0A263-F1
#
_entry.id   AF-A0A7S0A263-F1
#
_cell.length_a   1.000
_cell.length_b   1.000
_cell.length_c   1.000
_cell.angle_alpha   90.00
_cell.angle_beta   90.00
_cell.angle_gamma   90.00
#
_symmetry.space_group_name_H-M   'P 1'
#
loop_
_entity.id
_entity.type
_entity.pdbx_description
1 polymer ?
#
loop_
_entity_poly.entity_id
_entity_poly.type
_entity_poly.pdbx_seq_one_letter_code
_entity_poly.pdbx_strand_id
1 'polypeptide(L)'
;WNWDSKKGRLYVKEYNNEDKLLCVGGEVDPDLNGLTLVPCEAETAALLKLELLSTDHKSGEKSVQFVVVDESSEEKTIGRKLKFLKKRQTKKKNNNSCLVIEPLANNGGAYGVRGGAQLSIGSCEDISATWILDEKHGKVSSNFYNPKRHSSSSTNLIDYGEVCLTTGWPFLQMNAFKTPDSETVLVILNEADEFANYRLQYCSDDNKPRTVLESHIPARSIQTIVL
;
A
#
# COMPACT_ATOMS: atom_id res chain seq x y z
N TRP A 1 8.85 1.66 -2.54
CA TRP A 1 9.04 1.60 -1.08
C TRP A 1 10.52 1.41 -0.76
N ASN A 2 11.01 1.98 0.34
CA ASN A 2 12.41 1.89 0.74
C ASN A 2 12.58 0.94 1.92
N TRP A 3 13.68 0.18 1.93
CA TRP A 3 14.02 -0.77 2.96
C TRP A 3 15.25 -0.31 3.74
N ASP A 4 15.11 -0.16 5.05
CA ASP A 4 16.22 0.05 5.98
C ASP A 4 16.64 -1.31 6.55
N SER A 5 17.71 -1.88 5.99
CA SER A 5 18.24 -3.18 6.40
C SER A 5 18.83 -3.19 7.81
N LYS A 6 19.32 -2.03 8.30
CA LYS A 6 19.93 -1.91 9.63
C LYS A 6 18.86 -1.86 10.70
N LYS A 7 17.77 -1.12 10.45
CA LYS A 7 16.66 -0.98 11.39
C LYS A 7 15.57 -2.03 11.21
N GLY A 8 15.59 -2.77 10.09
CA GLY A 8 14.56 -3.75 9.74
C GLY A 8 13.22 -3.08 9.51
N ARG A 9 13.19 -2.00 8.72
CA ARG A 9 11.99 -1.16 8.56
C ARG A 9 11.68 -0.89 7.09
N LEU A 10 10.40 -0.96 6.77
CA LEU A 10 9.86 -0.53 5.48
C LEU A 10 9.31 0.89 5.62
N TYR A 11 9.73 1.80 4.73
CA TYR A 11 9.42 3.21 4.86
C TYR A 11 9.21 3.94 3.52
N VAL A 12 8.60 5.12 3.63
CA VAL A 12 8.46 6.15 2.60
C VAL A 12 8.95 7.49 3.13
N LYS A 13 9.26 8.41 2.22
CA LYS A 13 9.54 9.82 2.55
C LYS A 13 8.25 10.62 2.36
N GLU A 14 7.96 11.54 3.28
CA GLU A 14 6.84 12.46 3.10
C GLU A 14 7.11 13.39 1.91
N TYR A 15 6.12 13.57 1.03
CA TYR A 15 6.30 14.34 -0.21
C TYR A 15 6.73 15.80 0.04
N ASN A 16 6.17 16.43 1.09
CA ASN A 16 6.46 17.82 1.43
C ASN A 16 7.65 17.97 2.40
N ASN A 17 8.24 16.87 2.87
CA ASN A 17 9.32 16.88 3.84
C ASN A 17 10.15 15.60 3.71
N GLU A 18 11.19 15.65 2.87
CA GLU A 18 12.03 14.49 2.58
C GLU A 18 12.79 13.95 3.80
N ASP A 19 12.99 14.79 4.83
CA ASP A 19 13.65 14.40 6.08
C ASP A 19 12.71 13.61 7.00
N LYS A 20 11.39 13.74 6.80
CA LYS A 20 10.40 13.01 7.57
C LYS A 20 10.15 11.64 6.96
N LEU A 21 10.62 10.61 7.68
CA LEU A 21 10.44 9.22 7.31
C LEU A 21 9.21 8.63 8.00
N LEU A 22 8.32 8.04 7.20
CA LEU A 22 7.15 7.32 7.66
C LEU A 22 7.35 5.82 7.42
N CYS A 23 7.23 5.03 8.47
CA CYS A 23 7.38 3.59 8.44
C CYS A 23 6.02 2.90 8.52
N VAL A 24 5.96 1.67 8.00
CA VAL A 24 4.80 0.80 8.17
C VAL A 24 4.57 0.53 9.67
N GLY A 25 3.34 0.69 10.13
CA GLY A 25 2.89 0.37 11.48
C GLY A 25 2.80 -1.14 11.73
N GLY A 26 2.93 -1.53 13.00
CA GLY A 26 2.84 -2.94 13.41
C GLY A 26 1.42 -3.47 13.59
N GLU A 27 0.41 -2.61 13.44
CA GLU A 27 -1.00 -2.91 13.70
C GLU A 27 -1.86 -2.55 12.49
N VAL A 28 -2.90 -3.34 12.28
CA VAL A 28 -3.91 -3.09 11.24
C VAL A 28 -4.83 -1.97 11.72
N ASP A 29 -5.04 -1.00 10.85
CA ASP A 29 -6.07 0.02 11.01
C ASP A 29 -7.46 -0.65 10.94
N PRO A 30 -8.29 -0.58 11.99
CA PRO A 30 -9.57 -1.27 12.04
C PRO A 30 -10.57 -0.72 11.02
N ASP A 31 -10.42 0.53 10.59
CA ASP A 31 -11.34 1.19 9.67
C ASP A 31 -10.89 0.99 8.21
N LEU A 32 -9.58 1.01 7.98
CA LEU A 32 -9.01 0.87 6.64
C LEU A 32 -8.69 -0.58 6.25
N ASN A 33 -8.71 -1.52 7.20
CA ASN A 33 -8.26 -2.91 6.99
C ASN A 33 -6.86 -3.01 6.35
N GLY A 34 -6.02 -1.99 6.56
CA GLY A 34 -4.67 -1.85 6.02
C GLY A 34 -3.69 -1.43 7.11
N LEU A 35 -2.40 -1.32 6.80
CA LEU A 35 -1.39 -0.92 7.78
C LEU A 35 -1.17 0.59 7.78
N THR A 36 -1.23 1.27 8.92
CA THR A 36 -0.96 2.71 8.97
C THR A 36 0.50 3.08 8.70
N LEU A 37 0.73 4.32 8.25
CA LEU A 37 2.05 4.95 8.28
C LEU A 37 2.23 5.70 9.59
N VAL A 38 3.34 5.44 10.28
CA VAL A 38 3.71 6.10 11.53
C VAL A 38 5.11 6.69 11.43
N PRO A 39 5.46 7.72 12.23
CA PRO A 39 6.85 8.18 12.30
C PRO A 39 7.79 6.99 12.57
N CYS A 40 8.88 6.88 11.82
CA CYS A 40 9.76 5.72 11.96
C CYS A 40 10.29 5.53 13.39
N GLU A 41 10.45 6.59 14.17
CA GLU A 41 10.92 6.51 15.56
C GLU A 41 9.85 6.04 16.56
N ALA A 42 8.58 6.01 16.15
CA ALA A 42 7.48 5.59 17.01
C ALA A 42 7.62 4.14 17.46
N GLU A 43 7.13 3.85 18.67
CA GLU A 43 7.14 2.48 19.21
C GLU A 43 6.26 1.53 18.40
N THR A 44 5.19 2.08 17.81
CA THR A 44 4.21 1.41 16.94
C THR A 44 4.73 1.10 15.55
N ALA A 45 5.91 1.63 15.15
CA ALA A 45 6.53 1.29 13.88
C ALA A 45 6.93 -0.20 13.85
N ALA A 46 6.53 -0.90 12.80
CA ALA A 46 6.81 -2.32 12.62
C ALA A 46 8.31 -2.57 12.54
N LEU A 47 8.73 -3.66 13.18
CA LEU A 47 10.03 -4.27 12.92
C LEU A 47 9.81 -5.47 12.02
N LEU A 48 10.52 -5.51 10.92
CA LEU A 48 10.41 -6.55 9.91
C LEU A 48 11.75 -7.26 9.78
N LYS A 49 11.70 -8.57 9.55
CA LYS A 49 12.84 -9.38 9.17
C LYS A 49 12.63 -9.83 7.74
N LEU A 50 13.63 -9.55 6.93
CA LEU A 50 13.67 -10.05 5.57
C LEU A 50 14.25 -11.48 5.58
N GLU A 51 13.50 -12.43 5.04
CA GLU A 51 13.85 -13.84 4.96
C GLU A 51 13.94 -14.26 3.49
N LEU A 52 15.08 -14.85 3.12
CA LEU A 52 15.28 -15.44 1.81
C LEU A 52 14.35 -16.65 1.66
N LEU A 53 13.67 -16.74 0.53
CA LEU A 53 13.00 -17.99 0.18
C LEU A 53 14.08 -19.04 -0.08
N SER A 54 14.17 -20.03 0.81
CA SER A 54 15.15 -21.12 0.68
C SER A 54 14.98 -21.83 -0.65
N THR A 55 16.10 -22.10 -1.31
CA THR A 55 16.17 -22.87 -2.56
C THR A 55 16.41 -24.37 -2.32
N ASP A 56 16.46 -24.81 -1.06
CA ASP A 56 16.86 -26.18 -0.75
C ASP A 56 15.74 -27.20 -1.04
N HIS A 57 15.89 -27.89 -2.17
CA HIS A 57 15.13 -29.06 -2.61
C HIS A 57 15.30 -30.32 -1.72
N LYS A 58 15.73 -30.19 -0.47
CA LYS A 58 15.92 -31.35 0.41
C LYS A 58 14.67 -31.57 1.26
N SER A 59 14.00 -32.69 0.95
CA SER A 59 12.85 -33.31 1.61
C SER A 59 11.46 -32.87 1.15
N GLY A 60 10.90 -33.61 0.18
CA GLY A 60 9.49 -34.06 0.12
C GLY A 60 8.33 -33.05 0.14
N GLU A 61 8.57 -31.79 0.43
CA GLU A 61 7.59 -30.74 0.62
C GLU A 61 7.74 -29.74 -0.52
N LYS A 62 6.67 -29.52 -1.29
CA LYS A 62 6.67 -28.64 -2.45
C LYS A 62 6.77 -27.17 -1.99
N SER A 63 7.97 -26.70 -1.67
CA SER A 63 8.22 -25.26 -1.54
C SER A 63 8.24 -24.65 -2.93
N VAL A 64 7.21 -23.88 -3.27
CA VAL A 64 7.12 -23.17 -4.57
C VAL A 64 8.25 -22.15 -4.63
N GLN A 65 9.21 -22.39 -5.53
CA GLN A 65 10.30 -21.47 -5.79
C GLN A 65 9.77 -20.32 -6.67
N PHE A 66 9.84 -19.09 -6.18
CA PHE A 66 9.51 -17.91 -6.98
C PHE A 66 10.80 -17.24 -7.44
N VAL A 67 11.33 -17.71 -8.57
CA VAL A 67 12.39 -17.01 -9.30
C VAL A 67 11.70 -16.00 -10.20
N VAL A 68 11.94 -14.71 -9.97
CA VAL A 68 11.56 -13.68 -10.92
C VAL A 68 12.67 -13.64 -11.96
N VAL A 69 12.35 -13.99 -13.19
CA VAL A 69 13.23 -13.79 -14.34
C VAL A 69 12.78 -12.49 -14.99
N ASP A 70 13.58 -11.45 -14.85
CA ASP A 70 13.45 -10.27 -15.69
C ASP A 70 14.04 -10.66 -17.06
N GLU A 71 13.24 -10.65 -18.13
CA GLU A 71 13.73 -11.06 -19.47
C GLU A 71 14.74 -10.05 -20.06
N SER A 72 14.86 -8.86 -19.46
CA SER A 72 15.80 -7.82 -19.90
C SER A 72 17.15 -7.85 -19.18
N SER A 73 17.26 -8.60 -18.08
CA SER A 73 18.50 -8.80 -17.34
C SER A 73 18.64 -10.26 -16.94
N GLU A 74 19.76 -10.92 -17.27
CA GLU A 74 20.02 -12.31 -16.86
C GLU A 74 20.09 -12.52 -15.32
N GLU A 75 19.81 -11.48 -14.52
CA GLU A 75 19.75 -11.55 -13.07
C GLU A 75 18.46 -12.20 -12.58
N LYS A 76 18.59 -13.45 -12.14
CA LYS A 76 17.57 -14.12 -11.32
C LYS A 76 17.33 -13.33 -10.05
N THR A 77 16.20 -12.64 -9.93
CA THR A 77 15.83 -11.96 -8.69
C THR A 77 15.21 -12.97 -7.73
N ILE A 78 15.83 -13.13 -6.56
CA ILE A 78 15.38 -14.07 -5.52
C ILE A 78 14.27 -13.39 -4.72
N GLY A 79 13.08 -14.00 -4.73
CA GLY A 79 11.96 -13.57 -3.88
C GLY A 79 12.29 -13.69 -2.39
N ARG A 80 11.82 -12.72 -1.61
CA ARG A 80 12.02 -12.62 -0.16
C ARG A 80 10.67 -12.45 0.53
N LYS A 81 10.61 -12.79 1.83
CA LYS A 81 9.45 -12.55 2.70
C LYS A 81 9.81 -11.50 3.73
N LEU A 82 8.89 -10.57 4.02
CA LEU A 82 9.04 -9.56 5.08
C LEU A 82 8.21 -10.00 6.29
N LYS A 83 8.83 -10.68 7.25
CA LYS A 83 8.18 -11.20 8.46
C LYS A 83 8.10 -10.15 9.54
N PHE A 84 6.95 -10.02 10.20
CA PHE A 84 6.82 -9.17 11.38
C PHE A 84 7.60 -9.77 12.55
N LEU A 85 8.52 -8.97 13.12
CA LEU A 85 9.19 -9.27 14.37
C LEU A 85 8.28 -8.83 15.52
N LYS A 86 7.78 -9.78 16.32
CA LYS A 86 6.98 -9.46 17.50
C LYS A 86 7.78 -8.59 18.47
N LYS A 87 7.40 -7.32 18.64
CA LYS A 87 7.76 -6.57 19.85
C LYS A 87 6.85 -7.07 20.98
N ARG A 88 7.43 -7.81 21.93
CA ARG A 88 6.93 -8.02 23.31
C ARG A 88 5.41 -8.26 23.55
N GLN A 89 4.64 -8.71 22.56
CA GLN A 89 3.24 -9.09 22.78
C GLN A 89 3.14 -10.54 23.26
N THR A 90 2.43 -10.68 24.37
CA THR A 90 2.22 -11.88 25.19
C THR A 90 1.74 -13.08 24.39
N LYS A 91 2.43 -14.22 24.61
CA LYS A 91 2.01 -15.62 24.42
C LYS A 91 0.57 -15.84 23.88
N LYS A 92 0.32 -15.68 22.57
CA LYS A 92 -0.39 -16.68 21.75
C LYS A 92 -0.59 -16.24 20.31
N LYS A 93 -0.29 -17.21 19.44
CA LYS A 93 -0.68 -17.40 18.04
C LYS A 93 0.02 -16.57 16.95
N ASN A 94 0.34 -17.34 15.92
CA ASN A 94 0.97 -17.11 14.63
C ASN A 94 2.37 -16.47 14.63
N ASN A 95 3.39 -17.32 14.47
CA ASN A 95 4.78 -16.95 14.20
C ASN A 95 5.06 -16.77 12.69
N ASN A 96 4.01 -16.75 11.85
CA ASN A 96 4.13 -16.75 10.40
C ASN A 96 3.37 -15.58 9.75
N SER A 97 3.36 -14.43 10.43
CA SER A 97 2.78 -13.20 9.90
C SER A 97 3.80 -12.48 9.02
N CYS A 98 3.42 -12.24 7.78
CA CYS A 98 4.21 -11.49 6.80
C CYS A 98 3.47 -10.25 6.34
N LEU A 99 4.25 -9.29 5.85
CA LEU A 99 3.74 -8.19 5.06
C LEU A 99 3.24 -8.74 3.72
N VAL A 100 1.94 -8.59 3.47
CA VAL A 100 1.28 -9.05 2.24
C VAL A 100 0.73 -7.85 1.47
N ILE A 101 0.50 -8.08 0.18
CA ILE A 101 -0.16 -7.13 -0.72
C ILE A 101 -1.56 -7.65 -1.00
N GLU A 102 -2.58 -6.87 -0.64
CA GLU A 102 -3.96 -7.22 -0.90
C GLU A 102 -4.56 -6.24 -1.92
N PRO A 103 -5.56 -6.69 -2.72
CA PRO A 103 -6.44 -5.78 -3.40
C PRO A 103 -7.01 -4.77 -2.41
N LEU A 104 -7.39 -3.62 -2.94
CA LEU A 104 -8.09 -2.68 -2.12
C LEU A 104 -9.45 -3.31 -1.69
N ALA A 105 -9.60 -3.68 -0.42
CA ALA A 105 -10.83 -4.24 0.19
C ALA A 105 -12.10 -3.39 0.04
N ASN A 106 -12.02 -2.08 -0.20
CA ASN A 106 -13.20 -1.30 -0.62
C ASN A 106 -13.50 -1.39 -2.13
N ASN A 107 -12.75 -2.23 -2.85
CA ASN A 107 -12.73 -2.36 -4.32
C ASN A 107 -12.50 -1.03 -5.07
N GLY A 108 -11.98 -0.02 -4.36
CA GLY A 108 -11.61 1.29 -4.89
C GLY A 108 -10.29 1.25 -5.63
N GLY A 109 -10.03 2.31 -6.42
CA GLY A 109 -8.93 2.36 -7.38
C GLY A 109 -9.41 1.88 -8.75
N ALA A 110 -9.23 2.72 -9.78
CA ALA A 110 -9.73 2.45 -11.13
C ALA A 110 -9.31 1.06 -11.66
N TYR A 111 -10.26 0.33 -12.24
CA TYR A 111 -9.98 -0.88 -13.02
C TYR A 111 -8.94 -0.57 -14.11
N GLY A 112 -7.84 -1.33 -14.14
CA GLY A 112 -6.75 -1.22 -15.12
C GLY A 112 -5.41 -0.82 -14.51
N VAL A 113 -4.47 -0.37 -15.35
CA VAL A 113 -3.05 -0.04 -15.04
C VAL A 113 -2.83 1.10 -14.02
N ARG A 114 -3.88 1.56 -13.33
CA ARG A 114 -3.85 2.62 -12.31
C ARG A 114 -4.55 2.23 -11.01
N GLY A 115 -4.95 0.96 -10.86
CA GLY A 115 -5.48 0.44 -9.61
C GLY A 115 -4.49 0.63 -8.45
N GLY A 116 -5.02 0.64 -7.23
CA GLY A 116 -4.23 0.61 -6.02
C GLY A 116 -4.19 -0.80 -5.42
N ALA A 117 -3.19 -1.04 -4.57
CA ALA A 117 -3.13 -2.21 -3.70
C ALA A 117 -2.71 -1.76 -2.32
N GLN A 118 -3.07 -2.51 -1.28
CA GLN A 118 -2.75 -2.15 0.09
C GLN A 118 -1.80 -3.12 0.77
N LEU A 119 -1.04 -2.57 1.72
CA LEU A 119 -0.27 -3.35 2.68
C LEU A 119 -1.15 -3.88 3.80
N SER A 120 -1.02 -5.16 4.10
CA SER A 120 -1.75 -5.85 5.16
C SER A 120 -0.86 -6.86 5.89
N ILE A 121 -1.39 -7.48 6.95
CA ILE A 121 -0.75 -8.56 7.69
C ILE A 121 -1.40 -9.88 7.29
N GLY A 122 -0.63 -10.77 6.67
CA GLY A 122 -1.14 -12.04 6.16
C GLY A 122 -0.19 -13.21 6.40
N SER A 123 -0.49 -14.35 5.76
CA SER A 123 0.35 -15.55 5.83
C SER A 123 1.62 -15.38 5.00
N CYS A 124 2.77 -15.81 5.52
CA CYS A 124 4.01 -15.87 4.73
C CYS A 124 3.96 -16.86 3.57
N GLU A 125 3.04 -17.83 3.62
CA GLU A 125 2.80 -18.80 2.54
C GLU A 125 2.04 -18.18 1.36
N ASP A 126 1.39 -17.04 1.58
CA ASP A 126 0.68 -16.33 0.51
C ASP A 126 1.69 -15.86 -0.56
N ILE A 127 1.30 -16.00 -1.83
CA ILE A 127 2.08 -15.50 -2.97
C ILE A 127 2.23 -13.98 -2.91
N SER A 128 1.23 -13.28 -2.37
CA SER A 128 1.25 -11.83 -2.14
C SER A 128 2.28 -11.37 -1.10
N ALA A 129 2.77 -12.29 -0.26
CA ALA A 129 3.83 -12.02 0.71
C ALA A 129 5.23 -11.94 0.08
N THR A 130 5.35 -12.12 -1.24
CA THR A 130 6.64 -12.18 -1.95
C THR A 130 7.09 -10.79 -2.37
N TRP A 131 8.28 -10.41 -1.91
CA TRP A 131 8.93 -9.13 -2.17
C TRP A 131 10.23 -9.34 -2.93
N ILE A 132 10.59 -8.36 -3.74
CA ILE A 132 11.85 -8.27 -4.47
C ILE A 132 12.63 -7.13 -3.83
N LEU A 133 13.88 -7.40 -3.45
CA LEU A 133 14.78 -6.41 -2.86
C LEU A 133 15.86 -6.06 -3.88
N ASP A 134 15.91 -4.78 -4.24
CA ASP A 134 17.05 -4.16 -4.88
C ASP A 134 18.02 -3.70 -3.79
N GLU A 135 19.04 -4.51 -3.52
CA GLU A 135 20.03 -4.24 -2.47
C GLU A 135 20.87 -3.00 -2.77
N LYS A 136 21.09 -2.69 -4.05
CA LYS A 136 21.91 -1.56 -4.48
C LYS A 136 21.23 -0.23 -4.15
N HIS A 137 19.92 -0.14 -4.39
CA HIS A 137 19.16 1.09 -4.15
C HIS A 137 18.35 1.07 -2.85
N GLY A 138 18.36 -0.06 -2.11
CA GLY A 138 17.56 -0.22 -0.90
C GLY A 138 16.06 -0.14 -1.16
N LYS A 139 15.61 -0.56 -2.36
CA LYS A 139 14.20 -0.49 -2.76
C LYS A 139 13.58 -1.87 -2.67
N VAL A 140 12.31 -1.92 -2.27
CA VAL A 140 11.51 -3.15 -2.39
C VAL A 140 10.31 -2.93 -3.30
N SER A 141 10.01 -3.97 -4.06
CA SER A 141 8.89 -4.08 -4.98
C SER A 141 8.25 -5.46 -4.88
N SER A 142 7.15 -5.69 -5.60
CA SER A 142 6.52 -6.99 -5.71
C SER A 142 5.93 -7.18 -7.10
N ASN A 143 5.91 -8.43 -7.56
CA ASN A 143 5.31 -8.84 -8.82
C ASN A 143 3.95 -9.52 -8.61
N PHE A 144 3.24 -9.21 -7.52
CA PHE A 144 1.95 -9.82 -7.24
C PHE A 144 0.90 -9.57 -8.34
N TYR A 145 0.88 -8.36 -8.90
CA TYR A 145 0.00 -7.96 -10.02
C TYR A 145 0.58 -8.22 -11.41
N ASN A 146 1.74 -8.89 -11.53
CA ASN A 146 2.34 -9.16 -12.83
C ASN A 146 1.50 -10.21 -13.59
N PRO A 147 0.92 -9.88 -14.76
CA PRO A 147 0.02 -10.76 -15.51
C PRO A 147 0.70 -12.08 -15.94
N LYS A 148 2.02 -12.06 -16.20
CA LYS A 148 2.78 -13.25 -16.59
C LYS A 148 2.83 -14.31 -15.49
N ARG A 149 2.58 -13.94 -14.23
CA ARG A 149 2.63 -14.85 -13.06
C ARG A 149 1.34 -15.64 -12.85
N HIS A 150 0.22 -15.18 -13.42
CA HIS A 150 -1.10 -15.82 -13.29
C HIS A 150 -1.56 -16.55 -14.56
N SER A 151 -0.71 -16.60 -15.60
CA SER A 151 -1.02 -17.08 -16.95
C SER A 151 -1.19 -18.61 -17.12
N SER A 152 -1.25 -19.41 -16.05
CA SER A 152 -1.50 -20.86 -16.17
C SER A 152 -2.97 -21.26 -15.98
N SER A 153 -3.88 -20.32 -15.72
CA SER A 153 -5.31 -20.59 -15.55
C SER A 153 -6.13 -19.61 -16.38
N SER A 154 -6.71 -20.14 -17.46
CA SER A 154 -7.57 -19.45 -18.41
C SER A 154 -8.88 -18.99 -17.77
N THR A 155 -8.93 -17.77 -17.23
CA THR A 155 -10.15 -16.94 -17.18
C THR A 155 -9.76 -15.47 -16.99
N ASN A 156 -9.85 -14.68 -18.07
CA ASN A 156 -10.01 -13.21 -18.08
C ASN A 156 -9.26 -12.40 -17.00
N LEU A 157 -7.97 -12.66 -16.79
CA LEU A 157 -7.15 -11.82 -15.93
C LEU A 157 -6.75 -10.56 -16.71
N ILE A 158 -7.43 -9.47 -16.34
CA ILE A 158 -7.12 -8.11 -16.76
C ILE A 158 -5.63 -7.85 -16.52
N ASP A 159 -4.94 -7.28 -17.51
CA ASP A 159 -3.57 -6.81 -17.36
C ASP A 159 -3.56 -5.65 -16.36
N TYR A 160 -3.19 -5.95 -15.11
CA TYR A 160 -3.23 -4.97 -14.03
C TYR A 160 -2.06 -3.98 -14.08
N GLY A 161 -1.05 -4.19 -14.94
CA GLY A 161 0.09 -3.27 -15.08
C GLY A 161 0.82 -2.97 -13.76
N GLU A 162 1.46 -1.81 -13.70
CA GLU A 162 2.05 -1.28 -12.46
C GLU A 162 0.94 -0.72 -11.55
N VAL A 163 0.87 -1.23 -10.32
CA VAL A 163 -0.16 -0.86 -9.33
C VAL A 163 0.49 -0.03 -8.23
N CYS A 164 -0.17 1.06 -7.81
CA CYS A 164 0.31 1.88 -6.70
C CYS A 164 0.07 1.16 -5.36
N LEU A 165 1.14 0.99 -4.56
CA LEU A 165 1.04 0.36 -3.24
C LEU A 165 0.82 1.41 -2.15
N THR A 166 -0.32 1.34 -1.47
CA THR A 166 -0.79 2.24 -0.41
C THR A 166 -0.88 1.51 0.95
N THR A 167 -1.03 2.28 2.02
CA THR A 167 -1.25 1.84 3.41
C THR A 167 -2.72 1.90 3.84
N GLY A 168 -3.60 2.33 2.95
CA GLY A 168 -5.05 2.42 3.16
C GLY A 168 -5.77 2.84 1.89
N TRP A 169 -7.02 3.33 2.00
CA TRP A 169 -7.86 3.73 0.86
C TRP A 169 -7.59 5.17 0.38
N PRO A 170 -6.94 5.43 -0.76
CA PRO A 170 -7.09 6.71 -1.46
C PRO A 170 -8.29 6.59 -2.41
N PHE A 171 -9.51 6.69 -1.90
CA PHE A 171 -10.72 6.62 -2.74
C PHE A 171 -11.29 7.98 -3.10
N LEU A 172 -10.97 9.00 -2.30
CA LEU A 172 -11.32 10.39 -2.53
C LEU A 172 -10.11 11.12 -3.10
N GLN A 173 -10.17 11.46 -4.37
CA GLN A 173 -9.24 12.42 -4.97
C GLN A 173 -9.93 13.78 -5.00
N MET A 174 -9.21 14.83 -4.61
CA MET A 174 -9.78 16.16 -4.53
C MET A 174 -8.80 17.20 -5.01
N ASN A 175 -9.28 18.15 -5.79
CA ASN A 175 -8.48 19.29 -6.25
C ASN A 175 -9.30 20.58 -6.17
N ALA A 176 -8.66 21.67 -5.77
CA ALA A 176 -9.30 22.98 -5.60
C ALA A 176 -8.54 24.02 -6.41
N PHE A 177 -9.26 24.91 -7.09
CA PHE A 177 -8.67 26.01 -7.84
C PHE A 177 -9.57 27.25 -7.79
N LYS A 178 -8.97 28.42 -8.06
CA LYS A 178 -9.72 29.65 -8.26
C LYS A 178 -10.00 29.89 -9.74
N THR A 179 -11.23 30.26 -10.06
CA THR A 179 -11.58 30.72 -11.41
C THR A 179 -11.06 32.14 -11.64
N PRO A 180 -11.03 32.63 -12.90
CA PRO A 180 -10.74 34.04 -13.19
C PRO A 180 -11.67 35.01 -12.45
N ASP A 181 -12.92 34.60 -12.19
CA ASP A 181 -13.92 35.37 -11.46
C ASP A 181 -13.77 35.24 -9.92
N SER A 182 -12.66 34.66 -9.45
CA SER A 182 -12.33 34.45 -8.04
C SER A 182 -13.22 33.48 -7.27
N GLU A 183 -14.07 32.71 -7.95
CA GLU A 183 -14.84 31.61 -7.33
C GLU A 183 -13.90 30.46 -6.94
N THR A 184 -14.20 29.77 -5.84
CA THR A 184 -13.45 28.58 -5.46
C THR A 184 -14.17 27.35 -6.01
N VAL A 185 -13.51 26.65 -6.93
CA VAL A 185 -14.04 25.41 -7.51
C VAL A 185 -13.30 24.23 -6.92
N LEU A 186 -14.07 23.27 -6.43
CA LEU A 186 -13.60 22.01 -5.92
C LEU A 186 -14.08 20.88 -6.82
N VAL A 187 -13.18 20.01 -7.25
CA VAL A 187 -13.50 18.78 -7.96
C VAL A 187 -13.15 17.61 -7.05
N ILE A 188 -14.15 16.79 -6.74
CA ILE A 188 -14.04 15.61 -5.90
C ILE A 188 -14.35 14.39 -6.76
N LEU A 189 -13.46 13.42 -6.78
CA LEU A 189 -13.65 12.12 -7.42
C LEU A 189 -13.71 11.05 -6.34
N ASN A 190 -14.80 10.28 -6.31
CA ASN A 190 -14.95 9.09 -5.49
C ASN A 190 -14.83 7.85 -6.37
N GLU A 191 -13.71 7.16 -6.25
CA GLU A 191 -13.44 5.91 -6.97
C GLU A 191 -13.91 4.66 -6.21
N ALA A 192 -14.44 4.78 -4.98
CA ALA A 192 -14.95 3.62 -4.24
C ALA A 192 -16.31 3.13 -4.74
N ASP A 193 -16.64 1.87 -4.41
CA ASP A 193 -17.97 1.28 -4.58
C ASP A 193 -18.96 1.72 -3.48
N GLU A 194 -18.51 2.50 -2.51
CA GLU A 194 -19.31 3.08 -1.45
C GLU A 194 -19.33 4.61 -1.52
N PHE A 195 -20.35 5.23 -0.93
CA PHE A 195 -20.40 6.68 -0.80
C PHE A 195 -19.36 7.17 0.22
N ALA A 196 -18.87 8.39 0.03
CA ALA A 196 -17.91 9.01 0.93
C ALA A 196 -18.51 10.25 1.58
N ASN A 197 -18.44 10.32 2.91
CA ASN A 197 -18.76 11.56 3.63
C ASN A 197 -17.51 12.44 3.69
N TYR A 198 -17.66 13.75 3.45
CA TYR A 198 -16.56 14.69 3.56
C TYR A 198 -16.98 15.99 4.24
N ARG A 199 -16.00 16.64 4.87
CA ARG A 199 -16.14 17.96 5.49
C ARG A 199 -15.09 18.89 4.89
N LEU A 200 -15.55 19.97 4.26
CA LEU A 200 -14.69 21.03 3.77
C LEU A 200 -14.47 22.06 4.88
N GLN A 201 -13.20 22.37 5.16
CA GLN A 201 -12.82 23.36 6.15
C GLN A 201 -11.82 24.34 5.54
N TYR A 202 -11.90 25.61 5.92
CA TYR A 202 -10.85 26.59 5.69
C TYR A 202 -10.25 27.03 7.01
N CYS A 203 -8.95 27.35 7.00
CA CYS A 203 -8.29 28.02 8.11
C CYS A 203 -8.40 29.53 7.89
N SER A 204 -9.07 30.24 8.82
CA SER A 204 -9.01 31.71 8.86
C SER A 204 -7.68 32.21 9.42
N ASP A 205 -7.47 33.53 9.41
CA ASP A 205 -6.26 34.20 9.93
C ASP A 205 -5.95 33.87 11.41
N ASP A 206 -6.96 33.43 12.16
CA ASP A 206 -6.83 32.96 13.56
C ASP A 206 -6.41 31.49 13.67
N ASN A 207 -6.08 30.83 12.55
CA ASN A 207 -5.76 29.40 12.42
C ASN A 207 -6.84 28.45 12.96
N LYS A 208 -8.08 28.92 13.14
CA LYS A 208 -9.18 28.05 13.56
C LYS A 208 -9.87 27.46 12.33
N PRO A 209 -10.01 26.13 12.24
CA PRO A 209 -10.72 25.50 11.14
C PRO A 209 -12.21 25.86 11.22
N ARG A 210 -12.76 26.39 10.12
CA ARG A 210 -14.17 26.69 9.97
C ARG A 210 -14.76 25.80 8.89
N THR A 211 -15.82 25.09 9.24
CA THR A 211 -16.54 24.21 8.30
C THR A 211 -17.31 25.06 7.29
N VAL A 212 -17.07 24.81 6.00
CA VAL A 212 -17.82 25.42 4.88
C VAL A 212 -19.00 24.56 4.50
N LEU A 213 -18.75 23.26 4.37
CA LEU A 213 -19.70 22.30 3.84
C LEU A 213 -19.45 20.93 4.49
N GLU A 214 -20.54 20.28 4.87
CA GLU A 214 -20.57 18.85 5.14
C GLU A 214 -21.48 18.22 4.10
N SER A 215 -20.97 17.21 3.40
CA SER A 215 -21.68 16.60 2.29
C SER A 215 -21.19 15.17 2.09
N HIS A 216 -21.78 14.48 1.13
CA HIS A 216 -21.35 13.17 0.69
C HIS A 216 -21.25 13.13 -0.84
N ILE A 217 -20.39 12.25 -1.34
CA ILE A 217 -20.25 11.95 -2.76
C ILE A 217 -20.60 10.47 -2.98
N PRO A 218 -21.53 10.13 -3.89
CA PRO A 218 -21.89 8.75 -4.19
C PRO A 218 -20.69 7.90 -4.64
N ALA A 219 -20.85 6.58 -4.56
CA ALA A 219 -19.91 5.63 -5.16
C ALA A 219 -19.69 5.93 -6.65
N ARG A 220 -18.46 5.69 -7.13
CA ARG A 220 -18.08 5.81 -8.56
C ARG A 220 -18.56 7.11 -9.22
N SER A 221 -18.38 8.24 -8.54
CA SER A 221 -18.91 9.52 -9.02
C SER A 221 -17.86 10.64 -8.95
N ILE A 222 -18.12 11.69 -9.71
CA ILE A 222 -17.37 12.95 -9.67
C ILE A 222 -18.35 14.07 -9.32
N GLN A 223 -17.95 14.95 -8.41
CA GLN A 223 -18.72 16.09 -7.96
C GLN A 223 -17.88 17.36 -8.12
N THR A 224 -18.44 18.37 -8.76
CA THR A 224 -17.87 19.72 -8.81
C THR A 224 -18.69 20.63 -7.93
N ILE A 225 -18.04 21.37 -7.03
CA ILE A 225 -18.66 22.32 -6.10
C ILE A 225 -18.07 23.69 -6.38
N VAL A 226 -18.93 24.69 -6.50
CA VAL A 226 -18.54 26.10 -6.57
C VAL A 226 -18.90 26.73 -5.23
N LEU A 227 -17.93 27.36 -4.58
CA LEU A 227 -18.04 28.02 -3.28
C LEU A 227 -17.84 29.53 -3.41
#